data_AF-A0A3M2A4Y5-F1
#
_entry.id   AF-A0A3M2A4Y5-F1
#
_cell.length_a   1.000
_cell.length_b   1.000
_cell.length_c   1.000
_cell.angle_alpha   90.00
_cell.angle_beta   90.00
_cell.angle_gamma   90.00
#
_symmetry.space_group_name_H-M   'P 1'
#
loop_
_entity.id
_entity.type
_entity.pdbx_description
1 polymer ?
#
loop_
_entity_poly.entity_id
_entity_poly.type
_entity_poly.pdbx_seq_one_letter_code
_entity_poly.pdbx_strand_id
1 'polypeptide(L)'
;GHPAELLASPEFEDFIARVRTQYDYIILDTPPLHPISDVNFVADAVDGILLVVRAHKTHRGLVKQAVDAVPREKLLGTVLNRVESLRSGYGYGYGGAGYYYYKYY
;
A
#
# COMPACT_ATOMS: atom_id res chain seq x y z
N GLY A 1 -22.11 5.83 15.49
CA GLY A 1 -21.45 6.68 14.48
C GLY A 1 -20.89 5.78 13.42
N HIS A 2 -21.03 6.17 12.15
CA HIS A 2 -20.35 5.51 11.06
C HIS A 2 -18.84 5.79 11.15
N PRO A 3 -17.95 4.86 10.75
CA PRO A 3 -16.50 5.07 10.86
C PRO A 3 -16.00 6.36 10.20
N ALA A 4 -16.56 6.74 9.04
CA ALA A 4 -16.23 7.99 8.35
C ALA A 4 -16.55 9.24 9.19
N GLU A 5 -17.67 9.23 9.94
CA GLU A 5 -18.05 10.35 10.82
C GLU A 5 -17.06 10.52 11.98
N LEU A 6 -16.52 9.40 12.50
CA LEU A 6 -15.51 9.44 13.56
C LEU A 6 -14.18 10.02 13.04
N LEU A 7 -13.78 9.64 11.82
CA LEU A 7 -12.56 10.16 11.20
C LEU A 7 -12.69 11.64 10.81
N ALA A 8 -13.91 12.12 10.58
CA ALA A 8 -14.20 13.52 10.29
C ALA A 8 -14.47 14.36 11.56
N SER A 9 -14.35 13.77 12.76
CA SER A 9 -14.74 14.43 14.00
C SER A 9 -13.61 15.34 14.53
N PRO A 10 -13.93 16.45 15.22
CA PRO A 10 -12.93 17.30 15.86
C PRO A 10 -12.04 16.53 16.85
N GLU A 11 -12.58 15.52 17.52
CA GLU A 11 -11.83 14.70 18.47
C GLU A 11 -10.73 13.89 17.78
N PHE A 12 -10.96 13.44 16.54
CA PHE A 12 -9.93 12.76 15.75
C PHE A 12 -8.85 13.72 15.27
N GLU A 13 -9.22 14.92 14.83
CA GLU A 13 -8.27 15.98 14.47
C GLU A 13 -7.37 16.34 15.66
N ASP A 14 -7.96 16.59 16.82
CA ASP A 14 -7.24 16.86 18.07
C ASP A 14 -6.33 15.69 18.46
N PHE A 15 -6.78 14.45 18.26
CA PHE A 15 -5.96 13.27 18.50
C PHE A 15 -4.74 13.23 17.59
N ILE A 16 -4.92 13.42 16.29
CA ILE A 16 -3.82 13.47 15.31
C ILE A 16 -2.84 14.59 15.65
N ALA A 17 -3.34 15.80 15.96
CA ALA A 17 -2.49 16.92 16.36
C ALA A 17 -1.61 16.60 17.57
N ARG A 18 -2.17 15.92 18.60
CA ARG A 18 -1.40 15.49 19.77
C ARG A 18 -0.35 14.43 19.43
N VAL A 19 -0.71 13.37 18.72
CA VAL A 19 0.25 12.29 18.43
C VAL A 19 1.39 12.75 17.52
N ARG A 20 1.15 13.74 16.64
CA ARG A 20 2.19 14.37 15.80
C ARG A 20 3.30 15.06 16.60
N THR A 21 3.04 15.43 17.85
CA THR A 21 4.07 16.01 18.74
C THR A 21 4.90 14.96 19.48
N GLN A 22 4.48 13.69 19.43
CA GLN A 22 5.06 12.60 20.21
C GLN A 22 5.84 11.58 19.37
N TYR A 23 5.56 11.50 18.07
CA TYR A 23 6.16 10.52 17.16
C TYR A 23 6.71 11.20 15.91
N ASP A 24 7.89 10.75 15.47
CA ASP A 24 8.49 11.21 14.21
C ASP A 24 7.72 10.70 12.98
N TYR A 25 7.13 9.52 13.09
CA TYR A 25 6.35 8.88 12.04
C TYR A 25 5.08 8.27 12.60
N ILE A 26 3.96 8.50 11.91
CA ILE A 26 2.65 7.93 12.23
C ILE A 26 2.16 7.16 11.01
N ILE A 27 1.83 5.89 11.21
CA ILE A 27 1.25 5.04 10.17
C ILE A 27 -0.21 4.80 10.53
N LEU A 28 -1.11 5.27 9.67
CA LEU A 28 -2.54 4.99 9.78
C LEU A 28 -2.88 3.79 8.89
N ASP A 29 -3.36 2.71 9.49
CA ASP A 29 -3.92 1.58 8.76
C ASP A 29 -5.41 1.82 8.51
N THR A 30 -5.85 1.60 7.27
CA THR A 30 -7.22 1.89 6.83
C THR A 30 -7.86 0.63 6.26
N PRO A 31 -9.19 0.48 6.34
CA PRO A 31 -9.87 -0.56 5.56
C PRO A 31 -9.55 -0.40 4.05
N PRO A 32 -9.76 -1.43 3.23
CA PRO A 32 -9.60 -1.31 1.79
C PRO A 32 -10.39 -0.09 1.29
N LEU A 33 -9.73 0.77 0.53
CA LEU A 33 -10.39 1.92 -0.11
C LEU A 33 -11.43 1.38 -1.09
N HIS A 34 -12.67 1.18 -0.61
CA HIS A 34 -13.78 0.94 -1.50
C HIS A 34 -14.08 2.28 -2.19
N PRO A 35 -14.31 2.27 -3.52
CA PRO A 35 -14.17 3.50 -4.28
C PRO A 35 -15.24 4.50 -3.82
N ILE A 36 -14.78 5.68 -3.41
CA ILE A 36 -15.42 7.01 -3.49
C ILE A 36 -15.69 7.72 -2.14
N SER A 37 -15.98 7.06 -1.01
CA SER A 37 -16.37 7.82 0.20
C SER A 37 -15.23 8.14 1.18
N ASP A 38 -14.32 7.19 1.41
CA ASP A 38 -13.47 7.26 2.62
C ASP A 38 -12.06 7.85 2.35
N VAL A 39 -11.68 7.99 1.08
CA VAL A 39 -10.34 8.41 0.68
C VAL A 39 -10.07 9.86 1.07
N ASN A 40 -11.06 10.75 0.95
CA ASN A 40 -10.88 12.18 1.21
C ASN A 40 -10.57 12.45 2.69
N PHE A 41 -11.32 11.84 3.61
CA PHE A 41 -11.09 12.01 5.04
C PHE A 41 -9.70 11.51 5.48
N VAL A 42 -9.27 10.37 4.94
CA VAL A 42 -7.92 9.86 5.19
C VAL A 42 -6.87 10.81 4.60
N ALA A 43 -7.08 11.30 3.39
CA ALA A 43 -6.14 12.19 2.71
C ALA A 43 -5.92 13.53 3.43
N ASP A 44 -6.97 14.05 4.08
CA ASP A 44 -6.90 15.27 4.89
C ASP A 44 -6.09 15.07 6.17
N ALA A 45 -6.15 13.87 6.78
CA ALA A 45 -5.46 13.56 8.03
C ALA A 45 -3.99 13.14 7.87
N VAL A 46 -3.54 12.81 6.66
CA VAL A 46 -2.19 12.25 6.40
C VAL A 46 -1.35 13.13 5.47
N ASP A 47 -0.04 13.03 5.59
CA ASP A 47 0.89 13.73 4.70
C ASP A 47 1.05 13.02 3.35
N GLY A 48 0.86 11.70 3.32
CA GLY A 48 0.90 10.91 2.10
C GLY A 48 0.29 9.51 2.26
N ILE A 49 -0.02 8.89 1.14
CA ILE A 49 -0.75 7.64 1.01
C ILE A 49 0.09 6.64 0.21
N LEU A 50 0.18 5.41 0.72
CA LEU A 50 0.81 4.28 0.06
C LEU A 50 -0.24 3.22 -0.26
N LEU A 51 -0.46 2.93 -1.55
CA LEU A 51 -1.46 1.94 -1.97
C LEU A 51 -0.89 0.53 -1.96
N VAL A 52 -1.40 -0.34 -1.10
CA VAL A 52 -0.99 -1.75 -1.04
C VAL A 52 -1.86 -2.60 -1.97
N VAL A 53 -1.25 -3.18 -3.00
CA VAL A 53 -1.92 -4.00 -4.01
C VAL A 53 -1.50 -5.46 -3.85
N ARG A 54 -2.44 -6.39 -3.74
CA ARG A 54 -2.12 -7.82 -3.66
C ARG A 54 -1.92 -8.41 -5.05
N ALA A 55 -0.72 -8.92 -5.30
CA ALA A 55 -0.35 -9.61 -6.55
C ALA A 55 -1.29 -10.80 -6.82
N HIS A 56 -1.57 -11.02 -8.10
CA HIS A 56 -2.40 -12.12 -8.62
C HIS A 56 -3.83 -12.22 -8.04
N LYS A 57 -4.26 -11.24 -7.23
CA LYS A 57 -5.60 -11.21 -6.62
C LYS A 57 -6.37 -9.94 -6.94
N THR A 58 -5.71 -8.78 -6.92
CA THR A 58 -6.40 -7.51 -7.18
C THR A 58 -6.47 -7.23 -8.68
N HIS A 59 -7.67 -7.05 -9.22
CA HIS A 59 -7.88 -6.76 -10.63
C HIS A 59 -7.30 -5.38 -11.01
N ARG A 60 -6.63 -5.28 -12.16
CA ARG A 60 -5.97 -4.04 -12.62
C ARG A 60 -6.93 -2.85 -12.69
N GLY A 61 -8.19 -3.07 -13.08
CA GLY A 61 -9.22 -2.03 -13.11
C GLY A 61 -9.50 -1.42 -11.74
N LEU A 62 -9.53 -2.24 -10.68
CA LEU A 62 -9.72 -1.75 -9.30
C LEU A 62 -8.50 -0.96 -8.83
N VAL A 63 -7.30 -1.40 -9.19
CA VAL A 63 -6.06 -0.65 -8.89
C VAL A 63 -6.12 0.73 -9.56
N LYS A 64 -6.54 0.80 -10.82
CA LYS A 64 -6.67 2.07 -11.54
C LYS A 64 -7.67 3.00 -10.84
N GLN A 65 -8.85 2.49 -10.48
CA GLN A 65 -9.86 3.27 -9.76
C GLN A 65 -9.34 3.81 -8.42
N ALA A 66 -8.59 3.00 -7.65
CA ALA A 66 -8.00 3.44 -6.40
C ALA A 66 -6.94 4.53 -6.60
N VAL A 67 -6.08 4.39 -7.62
CA VAL A 67 -5.08 5.42 -7.98
C VAL A 67 -5.77 6.71 -8.42
N ASP A 68 -6.82 6.63 -9.22
CA ASP A 68 -7.56 7.81 -9.70
C ASP A 68 -8.35 8.51 -8.57
N ALA A 69 -8.71 7.80 -7.50
CA ALA A 69 -9.46 8.33 -6.36
C ALA A 69 -8.58 9.06 -5.32
N VAL A 70 -7.28 8.80 -5.30
CA VAL A 70 -6.35 9.44 -4.35
C VAL A 70 -5.80 10.74 -4.94
N PRO A 71 -5.74 11.86 -4.17
CA PRO A 71 -5.09 13.08 -4.62
C PRO A 71 -3.65 12.82 -5.04
N ARG A 72 -3.27 13.26 -6.24
CA ARG A 72 -2.01 12.87 -6.88
C ARG A 72 -0.79 13.35 -6.09
N GLU A 73 -0.91 14.50 -5.44
CA GLU A 73 0.10 15.10 -4.57
C GLU A 73 0.29 14.36 -3.24
N LYS A 74 -0.72 13.59 -2.80
CA LYS A 74 -0.65 12.75 -1.60
C LYS A 74 -0.20 11.31 -1.92
N LEU A 75 -0.29 10.86 -3.17
CA LEU A 75 0.11 9.50 -3.53
C LEU A 75 1.63 9.34 -3.54
N LEU A 76 2.16 8.70 -2.49
CA LEU A 76 3.60 8.38 -2.37
C LEU A 76 4.02 7.26 -3.32
N GLY A 77 3.10 6.33 -3.61
CA GLY A 77 3.35 5.23 -4.53
C GLY A 77 2.46 4.02 -4.28
N THR A 78 2.87 2.87 -4.86
CA THR A 78 2.18 1.59 -4.70
C THR A 78 3.15 0.52 -4.21
N VAL A 79 2.68 -0.38 -3.36
CA VAL A 79 3.40 -1.58 -2.94
C VAL A 79 2.69 -2.80 -3.50
N LEU A 80 3.36 -3.55 -4.37
CA LEU A 80 2.88 -4.85 -4.80
C LEU A 80 3.25 -5.91 -3.76
N ASN A 81 2.26 -6.42 -3.04
CA ASN A 81 2.43 -7.37 -1.95
C ASN A 81 2.04 -8.80 -2.36
N ARG A 82 2.59 -9.81 -1.68
CA ARG A 82 2.39 -11.25 -1.95
C ARG A 82 2.73 -11.65 -3.38
N VAL A 83 3.76 -11.03 -3.94
CA VAL A 83 4.39 -11.52 -5.17
C VAL A 83 4.96 -12.90 -4.86
N GLU A 84 4.57 -13.90 -5.64
CA GLU A 84 5.20 -15.21 -5.54
C GLU A 84 6.67 -15.06 -5.92
N SER A 85 7.57 -15.51 -5.05
CA SER A 85 8.99 -15.57 -5.40
C SER A 85 9.12 -16.43 -6.64
N LEU A 86 9.71 -15.87 -7.71
CA LEU A 86 10.19 -16.64 -8.84
C LEU A 86 11.31 -17.57 -8.35
N ARG A 87 10.94 -18.68 -7.69
CA ARG A 87 11.83 -19.82 -7.53
C ARG A 87 11.84 -20.58 -8.84
N SER A 88 12.47 -19.96 -9.83
CA SER A 88 13.00 -20.60 -11.03
C SER A 88 14.08 -19.69 -11.62
N GLY A 89 15.29 -19.87 -11.09
CA GLY A 89 16.53 -19.65 -11.84
C GLY A 89 17.21 -18.29 -11.72
N TYR A 90 18.13 -18.20 -10.77
CA TYR A 90 19.36 -17.38 -10.79
C TYR A 90 19.24 -15.85 -10.78
N GLY A 91 19.82 -15.25 -9.75
CA GLY A 91 20.07 -13.80 -9.75
C GLY A 91 20.79 -13.18 -8.56
N TYR A 92 21.18 -13.92 -7.52
CA TYR A 92 22.12 -13.42 -6.51
C TYR A 92 22.93 -14.58 -5.92
N GLY A 93 24.24 -14.60 -6.17
CA GLY A 93 25.20 -15.47 -5.49
C GLY A 93 26.14 -16.23 -6.42
N TYR A 94 27.37 -15.73 -6.52
CA TYR A 94 28.61 -16.43 -6.90
C TYR A 94 28.58 -17.97 -7.04
N GLY A 95 29.10 -18.49 -8.17
CA GLY A 95 29.75 -19.80 -8.21
C GLY A 95 29.21 -20.84 -9.21
N GLY A 96 29.89 -20.96 -10.35
CA GLY A 96 30.30 -22.22 -11.00
C GLY A 96 29.31 -23.39 -11.21
N ALA A 97 29.17 -23.77 -12.49
CA ALA A 97 29.13 -25.19 -12.92
C ALA A 97 27.85 -26.03 -12.72
N GLY A 98 26.65 -25.45 -12.68
CA GLY A 98 25.40 -26.24 -12.60
C GLY A 98 24.72 -26.60 -13.94
N TYR A 99 25.02 -25.88 -15.02
CA TYR A 99 24.14 -25.86 -16.21
C TYR A 99 24.35 -26.96 -17.26
N TYR A 100 25.37 -27.81 -17.12
CA TYR A 100 25.64 -28.87 -18.09
C TYR A 100 24.87 -30.19 -17.85
N TYR A 101 24.20 -30.34 -16.71
CA TYR A 101 23.67 -31.65 -16.30
C TYR A 101 22.22 -31.96 -16.77
N TYR A 102 21.48 -30.98 -17.28
CA TYR A 102 20.05 -31.15 -17.63
C TYR A 102 19.77 -31.48 -19.11
N LYS A 103 20.81 -31.72 -19.93
CA LYS A 103 20.64 -31.97 -21.37
C LYS A 103 20.76 -33.45 -21.80
N TYR A 104 20.97 -34.35 -20.86
CA TYR A 104 20.91 -35.79 -21.11
C TYR A 104 20.15 -36.37 -19.93
N TYR A 105 18.97 -36.93 -20.21
CA TYR A 105 18.07 -37.76 -19.39
C TYR A 105 16.63 -37.26 -19.49
#